data_AF-A0A947BR81-F1
#
_entry.id   AF-A0A947BR81-F1
#
_cell.length_a   1.000
_cell.length_b   1.000
_cell.length_c   1.000
_cell.angle_alpha   90.00
_cell.angle_beta   90.00
_cell.angle_gamma   90.00
#
_symmetry.space_group_name_H-M   'P 1'
#
loop_
_entity.id
_entity.type
_entity.pdbx_description
1 polymer ?
#
loop_
_entity_poly.entity_id
_entity_poly.type
_entity_poly.pdbx_seq_one_letter_code
_entity_poly.pdbx_strand_id
1 'polypeptide(L)' 'MIDNQTINRLSEKINELLPPGLQQVKTDFDARLKSLLQQQLANYEMVSREEFDIQARVLERTREKLEVIEARLRELEKTL' A
#
# COMPACT_ATOMS: atom_id res chain seq x y z
N MET A 1 1.84 2.21 -1.24
CA MET A 1 1.01 3.43 -1.20
C MET A 1 0.51 3.67 -2.61
N ILE A 2 -0.78 3.89 -2.80
CA ILE A 2 -1.33 4.14 -4.14
C ILE A 2 -1.02 5.59 -4.50
N ASP A 3 -0.28 5.78 -5.58
CA ASP A 3 0.06 7.10 -6.10
C ASP A 3 -0.91 7.51 -7.22
N ASN A 4 -0.89 8.81 -7.57
CA ASN A 4 -1.69 9.32 -8.68
C ASN A 4 -1.38 8.63 -10.01
N GLN A 5 -0.17 8.05 -10.16
CA GLN A 5 0.22 7.31 -11.36
C GLN A 5 -0.51 5.97 -11.47
N THR A 6 -0.70 5.25 -10.36
CA THR A 6 -1.43 3.99 -10.30
C THR A 6 -2.91 4.22 -10.61
N ILE A 7 -3.49 5.32 -10.10
CA ILE A 7 -4.87 5.72 -10.42
C ILE A 7 -5.01 6.05 -11.91
N ASN A 8 -4.07 6.82 -12.48
CA ASN A 8 -4.09 7.15 -13.90
C ASN A 8 -3.98 5.89 -14.79
N ARG A 9 -3.11 4.93 -14.44
CA ARG A 9 -3.00 3.64 -15.15
C ARG A 9 -4.28 2.80 -15.06
N LEU A 10 -4.98 2.86 -13.93
CA LEU A 10 -6.27 2.20 -13.78
C LEU A 10 -7.33 2.86 -14.68
N SER A 11 -7.35 4.19 -14.73
CA SER A 11 -8.20 4.95 -15.64
C SER A 11 -7.90 4.65 -17.11
N GLU A 12 -6.63 4.53 -17.49
CA GLU A 12 -6.21 4.14 -18.85
C GLU A 12 -6.69 2.73 -19.22
N LYS A 13 -6.53 1.74 -18.34
CA LYS A 13 -7.05 0.38 -18.58
C LYS A 13 -8.56 0.32 -18.69
N ILE A 14 -9.28 1.09 -17.87
CA ILE A 14 -10.74 1.16 -17.97
C ILE A 14 -11.14 1.79 -19.32
N ASN A 15 -10.42 2.83 -19.75
CA ASN A 15 -10.61 3.46 -21.05
C ASN A 15 -10.35 2.54 -22.25
N GLU A 16 -9.35 1.66 -22.16
CA GLU A 16 -9.06 0.66 -23.21
C GLU A 16 -10.17 -0.38 -23.36
N LEU A 17 -10.95 -0.62 -22.29
CA LEU A 17 -12.07 -1.56 -22.29
C LEU A 17 -13.40 -0.91 -22.70
N LEU A 18 -13.45 0.41 -22.91
CA LEU A 18 -14.68 1.12 -23.30
C LEU A 18 -14.92 1.06 -24.83
N PRO A 19 -16.16 0.79 -25.28
CA PRO A 19 -16.50 0.75 -26.70
C PRO A 19 -16.24 2.10 -27.43
N PRO A 20 -15.79 2.07 -28.69
CA PRO A 20 -15.38 3.25 -29.45
C PRO A 20 -16.48 4.31 -29.72
N GLY A 21 -17.75 4.02 -29.39
CA GLY A 21 -18.88 4.94 -29.57
C GLY A 21 -19.08 5.98 -28.46
N LEU A 22 -18.32 5.94 -27.37
CA LEU A 22 -18.51 6.80 -26.18
C LEU A 22 -17.45 7.90 -26.01
N GLN A 23 -16.68 8.22 -27.06
CA GLN A 23 -15.52 9.13 -26.98
C GLN A 23 -15.82 10.55 -26.47
N GLN A 24 -17.03 11.09 -26.70
CA GLN A 24 -17.42 12.41 -26.15
C GLN A 24 -17.85 12.35 -24.68
N VAL A 25 -18.29 11.18 -24.20
CA VAL A 25 -18.61 10.93 -22.78
C VAL A 25 -17.36 10.59 -21.98
N LYS A 26 -16.27 10.21 -22.67
CA LYS A 26 -14.99 9.76 -22.11
C LYS A 26 -14.39 10.75 -21.10
N THR A 27 -14.27 12.03 -21.46
CA THR A 27 -13.57 13.02 -20.61
C THR A 27 -14.31 13.25 -19.29
N ASP A 28 -15.63 13.36 -19.34
CA ASP A 28 -16.46 13.52 -18.14
C ASP A 28 -16.53 12.23 -17.32
N PHE A 29 -16.54 11.09 -17.99
CA PHE A 29 -16.51 9.78 -17.36
C PHE A 29 -15.20 9.52 -16.62
N ASP A 30 -14.06 9.86 -17.24
CA ASP A 30 -12.72 9.72 -16.67
C ASP A 30 -12.56 10.54 -15.39
N ALA A 31 -12.98 11.81 -15.41
CA ALA A 31 -12.93 12.68 -14.24
C ALA A 31 -13.79 12.14 -13.10
N ARG A 32 -14.99 11.63 -13.41
CA ARG A 32 -15.91 11.02 -12.43
C ARG A 32 -15.35 9.71 -11.87
N LEU A 33 -14.80 8.85 -12.71
CA LEU A 33 -14.16 7.59 -12.31
C LEU A 33 -12.98 7.84 -11.38
N LYS A 34 -12.10 8.78 -11.74
CA LYS A 34 -10.94 9.14 -10.92
C LYS A 34 -11.35 9.64 -9.54
N SER A 35 -12.37 10.50 -9.49
CA SER A 35 -12.93 11.00 -8.23
C SER A 35 -13.54 9.87 -7.38
N LEU A 36 -14.33 8.98 -7.98
CA LEU A 36 -14.92 7.83 -7.28
C LEU A 36 -13.85 6.87 -6.77
N LEU A 37 -12.81 6.59 -7.56
CA LEU A 37 -11.69 5.75 -7.15
C LEU A 37 -10.93 6.40 -6.00
N GLN A 38 -10.63 7.69 -6.07
CA GLN A 38 -9.98 8.43 -4.99
C GLN A 38 -10.81 8.39 -3.70
N GLN A 39 -12.13 8.57 -3.80
CA GLN A 39 -13.04 8.54 -2.65
C GLN A 39 -13.13 7.14 -2.04
N GLN A 40 -13.25 6.09 -2.86
CA GLN A 40 -13.29 4.71 -2.36
C GLN A 40 -11.96 4.31 -1.73
N LEU A 41 -10.85 4.70 -2.35
CA LEU A 41 -9.51 4.46 -1.83
C LEU A 41 -9.27 5.21 -0.51
N ALA A 42 -9.77 6.44 -0.36
CA ALA A 42 -9.70 7.18 0.89
C ALA A 42 -10.53 6.56 2.03
N ASN A 43 -11.53 5.74 1.72
CA ASN A 43 -12.32 5.00 2.72
C ASN A 43 -11.62 3.74 3.25
N TYR A 44 -10.56 3.26 2.58
CA TYR A 44 -9.72 2.20 3.14
C TYR A 44 -8.75 2.81 4.15
N GLU A 45 -8.45 2.09 5.22
CA GLU A 45 -7.43 2.44 6.22
C GLU A 45 -6.02 2.40 5.59
N MET A 46 -5.73 3.41 4.76
CA MET A 46 -4.48 3.54 4.08
C MET A 46 -3.38 3.88 5.07
N VAL A 47 -2.43 2.97 5.23
CA VAL A 47 -1.18 3.28 5.92
C VAL A 47 -0.30 4.10 4.98
N SER A 48 0.15 5.26 5.44
CA SER A 48 1.08 6.10 4.69
C SER A 48 2.43 5.38 4.50
N ARG A 49 3.20 5.77 3.47
CA ARG A 49 4.53 5.19 3.27
C ARG A 49 5.45 5.43 4.48
N GLU A 50 5.35 6.60 5.09
CA GLU A 50 6.13 6.95 6.27
C GLU A 50 5.77 6.07 7.48
N GLU A 51 4.48 5.87 7.76
CA GLU A 51 4.03 4.96 8.83
C GLU A 51 4.49 3.52 8.58
N PHE A 52 4.42 3.04 7.34
CA PHE A 52 4.94 1.73 6.98
C PHE A 52 6.44 1.61 7.27
N ASP A 53 7.24 2.60 6.83
CA ASP A 53 8.69 2.59 7.03
C ASP A 53 9.06 2.68 8.53
N ILE A 54 8.26 3.39 9.33
CA ILE A 54 8.40 3.42 10.80
C ILE A 54 8.15 2.01 11.37
N GLN A 55 7.05 1.35 10.99
CA GLN A 55 6.74 0.01 11.49
C GLN A 55 7.77 -1.03 11.07
N ALA A 56 8.30 -0.92 9.85
CA ALA A 56 9.40 -1.77 9.37
C ALA A 56 10.64 -1.65 10.27
N ARG A 57 11.02 -0.43 10.66
CA ARG A 57 12.14 -0.18 11.58
C ARG A 57 11.88 -0.71 12.99
N VAL A 58 10.65 -0.57 13.48
CA VAL A 58 10.25 -1.14 14.79
C VAL A 58 10.38 -2.67 14.75
N LEU A 59 9.95 -3.30 13.67
CA LEU A 59 10.05 -4.74 13.48
C LEU A 59 11.51 -5.20 13.44
N GLU A 60 12.37 -4.52 12.70
CA GLU A 60 13.81 -4.79 12.62
C GLU A 60 14.46 -4.77 14.01
N ARG A 61 14.26 -3.68 14.77
CA ARG A 61 14.77 -3.57 16.14
C ARG A 61 14.23 -4.64 17.07
N THR A 62 12.99 -5.09 16.86
CA THR A 62 12.39 -6.14 17.68
C THR A 62 13.03 -7.50 17.39
N ARG A 63 13.37 -7.79 16.13
CA ARG A 63 14.12 -9.00 15.75
C ARG A 63 15.51 -9.02 16.37
N GLU A 64 16.25 -7.91 16.30
CA GLU A 64 17.56 -7.81 16.95
C GLU A 64 17.49 -8.08 18.46
N LYS A 65 16.51 -7.49 19.14
CA LYS A 65 16.30 -7.73 20.57
C LYS A 65 15.94 -9.19 20.87
N LEU A 66 15.12 -9.80 20.01
CA LEU A 66 14.73 -11.20 20.14
C LEU A 66 15.95 -12.11 20.03
N GLU A 67 16.79 -11.92 19.02
CA GLU A 67 18.02 -12.70 18.82
C GLU A 67 18.96 -12.61 20.03
N VAL A 68 19.12 -11.42 20.62
CA VAL A 68 19.92 -11.22 21.84
C VAL A 68 19.34 -12.00 23.01
N ILE A 69 18.02 -11.97 23.20
CA ILE A 69 17.36 -12.69 24.29
C ILE A 69 17.48 -14.21 24.06
N GLU A 70 17.26 -14.69 22.84
CA GLU A 70 17.43 -16.11 22.49
C GLU A 70 18.87 -16.59 22.70
N ALA A 71 19.87 -15.77 22.40
CA ALA A 71 21.28 -16.08 22.68
C ALA A 71 21.52 -16.20 24.19
N ARG A 72 21.02 -15.24 24.99
CA ARG A 72 21.13 -15.29 26.46
C ARG A 72 20.43 -16.50 27.06
N LEU A 73 19.24 -16.84 26.55
CA LEU A 73 18.50 -18.01 27.00
C LEU A 73 19.28 -19.30 26.73
N ARG A 74 19.83 -19.46 25.53
CA ARG A 74 20.67 -20.61 25.18
C ARG A 74 21.90 -20.76 26.07
N GLU A 75 22.55 -19.65 26.44
CA GLU A 75 23.69 -19.70 27.36
C GLU A 75 23.25 -20.12 28.78
N LEU A 76 22.11 -19.63 29.25
CA LEU A 76 21.56 -20.01 30.55
C LEU A 76 21.14 -21.49 30.58
N GLU A 77 20.50 -21.97 29.51
CA GLU A 77 20.09 -23.38 29.36
C GLU A 77 21.29 -24.35 29.35
N LYS A 78 22.49 -23.90 28.92
CA LYS A 78 23.71 -24.72 29.01
C LYS A 78 24.30 -24.79 30.41
N THR A 79 23.93 -23.85 31.28
CA THR A 79 24.42 -23.77 32.66
C THR A 79 23.48 -24.43 33.67
N LEU A 80 22.31 -24.88 33.22
CA LEU A 80 21.35 -25.72 33.93
C LEU A 80 21.58 -27.20 33.61
#